data_AF-A0A948WET4-F1
#
_entry.id   AF-A0A948WET4-F1
#
_cell.length_a   1.000
_cell.length_b   1.000
_cell.length_c   1.000
_cell.angle_alpha   90.00
_cell.angle_beta   90.00
_cell.angle_gamma   90.00
#
_symmetry.space_group_name_H-M   'P 1'
#
loop_
_entity.id
_entity.type
_entity.pdbx_description
1 polymer ?
#
loop_
_entity_poly.entity_id
_entity_poly.type
_entity_poly.pdbx_seq_one_letter_code
_entity_poly.pdbx_strand_id
1 'polypeptide(L)'
;MRTLLLILALCVVSSVAAGAHDEFWCWDADEILAEIDGGRVTIQHLSDLINCCPDPITYDVSVGDATIMVEEHSLSMCYCLCCFNLSVTLEEVPPGPWNLLYRWFDIEADDWTERVLQIDVPDVGQGYEPVVALQNTEGCLESASAPGEGQEPEPMSTRWGTIKAMYR
;
A
#
# COMPACT_ATOMS: atom_id res chain seq x y z
N MET A 1 -1.72 47.78 56.69
CA MET A 1 -0.65 47.87 55.68
C MET A 1 -1.06 46.99 54.51
N ARG A 2 -1.08 47.57 53.30
CA ARG A 2 -1.51 46.95 52.04
C ARG A 2 -0.38 46.08 51.51
N THR A 3 -0.63 44.82 51.19
CA THR A 3 0.35 43.97 50.49
C THR A 3 -0.24 43.56 49.15
N LEU A 4 0.47 43.97 48.09
CA LEU A 4 0.16 43.83 46.67
C LEU A 4 -0.05 42.36 46.25
N LEU A 5 -1.10 42.12 45.45
CA LEU A 5 -1.18 40.95 44.56
C LEU A 5 -0.31 41.23 43.32
N LEU A 6 0.69 40.37 43.07
CA LEU A 6 1.40 40.30 41.80
C LEU A 6 0.72 39.24 40.93
N ILE A 7 0.05 39.67 39.86
CA ILE A 7 -0.52 38.79 38.83
C ILE A 7 0.55 38.63 37.76
N LEU A 8 1.19 37.46 37.71
CA LEU A 8 2.11 37.08 36.64
C LEU A 8 1.27 36.62 35.44
N ALA A 9 1.19 37.44 34.40
CA ALA A 9 0.57 37.05 33.14
C ALA A 9 1.53 36.16 32.34
N LEU A 10 1.27 34.86 32.34
CA LEU A 10 2.00 33.87 31.53
C LEU A 10 1.44 33.92 30.09
N CYS A 11 2.14 34.58 29.18
CA CYS A 11 1.86 34.49 27.74
C CYS A 11 2.25 33.10 27.25
N VAL A 12 1.27 32.22 27.08
CA VAL A 12 1.43 30.95 26.38
C VAL A 12 1.60 31.27 24.89
N VAL A 13 2.83 31.22 24.40
CA VAL A 13 3.13 31.30 22.97
C VAL A 13 2.84 29.91 22.40
N SER A 14 1.65 29.74 21.81
CA SER A 14 1.31 28.54 21.06
C SER A 14 2.09 28.56 19.74
N SER A 15 3.24 27.88 19.72
CA SER A 15 3.92 27.57 18.47
C SER A 15 3.03 26.62 17.67
N VAL A 16 2.36 27.14 16.64
CA VAL A 16 1.72 26.33 15.63
C VAL A 16 2.85 25.69 14.83
N ALA A 17 3.14 24.42 15.08
CA ALA A 17 4.04 23.67 14.21
C ALA A 17 3.34 23.58 12.85
N ALA A 18 3.85 24.34 11.88
CA ALA A 18 3.56 24.08 10.48
C ALA A 18 4.08 22.67 10.21
N GLY A 19 3.17 21.72 10.00
CA GLY A 19 3.51 20.38 9.55
C GLY A 19 4.30 20.54 8.26
N ALA A 20 5.58 20.15 8.30
CA ALA A 20 6.28 19.83 7.08
C ALA A 20 5.43 18.74 6.42
N HIS A 21 4.90 19.04 5.24
CA HIS A 21 4.53 17.99 4.31
C HIS A 21 5.87 17.38 3.89
N ASP A 22 6.38 16.44 4.70
CA ASP A 22 7.41 15.52 4.23
C ASP A 22 6.80 14.90 2.97
N GLU A 23 7.47 15.08 1.85
CA GLU A 23 7.14 14.50 0.57
C GLU A 23 7.29 12.97 0.71
N PHE A 24 6.29 12.35 1.35
CA PHE A 24 6.18 10.91 1.51
C PHE A 24 5.65 10.36 0.19
N TRP A 25 6.51 10.44 -0.82
CA TRP A 25 6.34 9.66 -2.02
C TRP A 25 6.52 8.17 -1.67
N CYS A 26 6.03 7.28 -2.51
CA CYS A 26 5.66 5.92 -2.06
C CYS A 26 6.80 4.91 -2.20
N TRP A 27 7.89 5.37 -2.80
CA TRP A 27 9.14 4.65 -3.05
C TRP A 27 9.82 4.04 -1.82
N ASP A 28 9.65 4.60 -0.62
CA ASP A 28 10.39 4.14 0.57
C ASP A 28 9.55 3.31 1.55
N ALA A 29 8.27 3.04 1.24
CA ALA A 29 7.32 2.50 2.21
C ALA A 29 6.52 1.27 1.76
N ASP A 30 6.78 0.73 0.55
CA ASP A 30 6.17 -0.52 0.08
C ASP A 30 6.40 -1.66 1.11
N GLU A 31 5.37 -1.93 1.90
CA GLU A 31 5.41 -2.81 3.05
C GLU A 31 4.22 -3.77 3.03
N ILE A 32 4.51 -5.06 3.20
CA ILE A 32 3.50 -6.10 3.38
C ILE A 32 3.45 -6.49 4.86
N LEU A 33 2.28 -6.33 5.48
CA LEU A 33 2.00 -6.72 6.85
C LEU A 33 0.91 -7.78 6.89
N ALA A 34 0.95 -8.64 7.92
CA ALA A 34 -0.12 -9.57 8.23
C ALA A 34 -0.52 -9.46 9.71
N GLU A 35 -1.81 -9.26 9.96
CA GLU A 35 -2.41 -9.27 11.29
C GLU A 35 -3.31 -10.50 11.44
N ILE A 36 -3.24 -11.13 12.61
CA ILE A 36 -3.95 -12.38 12.90
C ILE A 36 -4.89 -12.13 14.08
N ASP A 37 -6.18 -12.38 13.86
CA ASP A 37 -7.24 -12.29 14.88
C ASP A 37 -8.10 -13.57 14.85
N GLY A 38 -7.76 -14.53 15.71
CA GLY A 38 -8.38 -15.86 15.68
C GLY A 38 -8.13 -16.56 14.34
N GLY A 39 -9.21 -16.98 13.67
CA GLY A 39 -9.15 -17.60 12.34
C GLY A 39 -9.11 -16.60 11.16
N ARG A 40 -8.93 -15.31 11.45
CA ARG A 40 -8.85 -14.25 10.43
C ARG A 40 -7.41 -13.81 10.22
N VAL A 41 -7.02 -13.66 8.96
CA VAL A 41 -5.74 -13.08 8.56
C VAL A 41 -6.00 -11.86 7.68
N THR A 42 -5.65 -10.68 8.18
CA THR A 42 -5.73 -9.42 7.43
C THR A 42 -4.35 -9.09 6.89
N ILE A 43 -4.24 -9.01 5.57
CA ILE A 43 -3.01 -8.67 4.86
C ILE A 43 -3.14 -7.22 4.43
N GLN A 44 -2.11 -6.41 4.69
CA GLN A 44 -2.03 -5.02 4.30
C GLN A 44 -0.83 -4.83 3.37
N HIS A 45 -1.06 -4.21 2.22
CA HIS A 45 -0.04 -3.76 1.28
C HIS A 45 -0.05 -2.23 1.36
N LEU A 46 0.93 -1.70 2.09
CA LEU A 46 1.02 -0.28 2.41
C LEU A 46 1.87 0.45 1.37
N SER A 47 1.41 1.63 0.97
CA SER A 47 2.11 2.50 0.00
C SER A 47 2.35 1.86 -1.38
N ASP A 48 1.44 1.00 -1.83
CA ASP A 48 1.53 0.37 -3.15
C ASP A 48 1.38 1.41 -4.27
N LEU A 49 2.35 1.44 -5.19
CA LEU A 49 2.36 2.35 -6.32
C LEU A 49 1.67 1.71 -7.53
N ILE A 50 0.41 2.05 -7.73
CA ILE A 50 -0.39 1.57 -8.87
C ILE A 50 -1.02 2.72 -9.64
N ASN A 51 -1.61 2.43 -10.79
CA ASN A 51 -2.30 3.46 -11.57
C ASN A 51 -3.52 4.01 -10.79
N CYS A 52 -3.70 5.33 -10.77
CA CYS A 52 -4.73 6.02 -9.97
C CYS A 52 -6.19 5.65 -10.27
N CYS A 53 -6.44 4.91 -11.35
CA CYS A 53 -7.77 4.41 -11.68
C CYS A 53 -7.74 2.89 -11.80
N PRO A 54 -7.52 2.17 -10.68
CA PRO A 54 -7.60 0.72 -10.76
C PRO A 54 -9.05 0.32 -11.11
N ASP A 55 -9.22 -0.41 -12.21
CA ASP A 55 -10.37 -1.30 -12.43
C ASP A 55 -10.23 -2.43 -11.39
N PRO A 56 -11.33 -2.86 -10.76
CA PRO A 56 -11.35 -3.24 -9.35
C PRO A 56 -10.18 -4.14 -8.98
N ILE A 57 -9.48 -3.77 -7.90
CA ILE A 57 -8.40 -4.58 -7.36
C ILE A 57 -9.02 -5.89 -6.88
N THR A 58 -8.49 -7.00 -7.38
CA THR A 58 -8.97 -8.35 -7.06
C THR A 58 -7.85 -9.18 -6.47
N TYR A 59 -8.23 -10.23 -5.75
CA TYR A 59 -7.29 -11.12 -5.07
C TYR A 59 -7.65 -12.57 -5.39
N ASP A 60 -6.70 -13.30 -5.93
CA ASP A 60 -6.79 -14.75 -6.09
C ASP A 60 -6.10 -15.44 -4.92
N VAL A 61 -6.81 -16.37 -4.27
CA VAL A 61 -6.29 -17.09 -3.10
C VAL A 61 -6.23 -18.57 -3.41
N SER A 62 -5.08 -19.17 -3.16
CA SER A 62 -4.90 -20.62 -3.25
C SER A 62 -4.18 -21.15 -2.01
N VAL A 63 -4.56 -22.36 -1.61
CA VAL A 63 -4.11 -22.97 -0.36
C VAL A 63 -3.49 -24.31 -0.69
N GLY A 64 -2.21 -24.44 -0.42
CA GLY A 64 -1.46 -25.69 -0.50
C GLY A 64 -1.33 -26.35 0.88
N ASP A 65 -0.38 -27.28 0.99
CA ASP A 65 -0.18 -28.04 2.23
C ASP A 65 0.39 -27.20 3.39
N ALA A 66 1.22 -26.21 3.08
CA ALA A 66 1.90 -25.34 4.07
C ALA A 66 2.05 -23.89 3.60
N THR A 67 1.40 -23.54 2.49
CA THR A 67 1.48 -22.23 1.86
C THR A 67 0.08 -21.72 1.54
N ILE A 68 -0.18 -20.48 1.92
CA ILE A 68 -1.34 -19.72 1.44
C ILE A 68 -0.77 -18.70 0.46
N MET A 69 -1.18 -18.76 -0.80
CA MET A 69 -0.79 -17.77 -1.80
C MET A 69 -1.94 -16.80 -2.02
N VAL A 70 -1.61 -15.51 -1.99
CA VAL A 70 -2.52 -14.39 -2.27
C VAL A 70 -1.90 -13.58 -3.40
N GLU A 71 -2.54 -13.59 -4.55
CA GLU A 71 -2.11 -12.85 -5.74
C GLU A 71 -3.02 -11.62 -5.91
N GLU A 72 -2.43 -10.44 -5.86
CA GLU A 72 -3.09 -9.16 -6.09
C GLU A 72 -3.09 -8.84 -7.59
N HIS A 73 -4.27 -8.46 -8.08
CA HIS A 73 -4.46 -8.03 -9.45
C HIS A 73 -5.02 -6.61 -9.47
N SER A 74 -4.25 -5.68 -10.04
CA SER A 74 -4.71 -4.35 -10.41
C SER A 74 -4.65 -4.21 -11.93
N LEU A 75 -5.78 -3.88 -12.53
CA LEU A 75 -5.85 -3.50 -13.95
C LEU A 75 -6.15 -2.02 -14.01
N SER A 76 -5.59 -1.31 -14.99
CA SER A 76 -5.91 0.11 -15.15
C SER A 76 -5.71 0.58 -16.58
N MET A 77 -6.47 1.61 -16.96
CA MET A 77 -6.35 2.29 -18.25
C MET A 77 -5.74 3.69 -18.12
N CYS A 78 -5.39 4.12 -16.90
CA CYS A 78 -4.78 5.43 -16.66
C CYS A 78 -3.25 5.37 -16.75
N TYR A 79 -2.64 6.52 -17.03
CA TYR A 79 -1.19 6.72 -17.07
C TYR A 79 -0.72 7.67 -15.96
N CYS A 80 -1.41 7.65 -14.81
CA CYS A 80 -1.02 8.39 -13.62
C CYS A 80 -0.83 7.40 -12.48
N LEU A 81 0.24 7.57 -11.71
CA LEU A 81 0.58 6.73 -10.57
C LEU A 81 0.10 7.37 -9.28
N CYS A 82 -0.47 6.54 -8.41
CA CYS A 82 -0.99 6.91 -7.11
C CYS A 82 -0.63 5.84 -6.10
N CYS A 83 -0.68 6.21 -4.83
CA CYS A 83 -0.29 5.33 -3.76
C CYS A 83 -1.48 4.92 -2.94
N PHE A 84 -1.59 3.62 -2.75
CA PHE A 84 -2.72 2.99 -2.11
C PHE A 84 -2.27 2.21 -0.89
N ASN A 85 -3.11 2.24 0.14
CA ASN A 85 -3.07 1.24 1.19
C ASN A 85 -4.15 0.23 0.88
N LEU A 86 -3.72 -0.96 0.48
CA LEU A 86 -4.60 -2.05 0.13
C LEU A 86 -4.68 -3.02 1.30
N SER A 87 -5.85 -3.62 1.48
CA SER A 87 -5.96 -4.74 2.41
C SER A 87 -6.95 -5.78 1.94
N VAL A 88 -6.61 -7.03 2.22
CA VAL A 88 -7.46 -8.19 1.99
C VAL A 88 -7.54 -9.01 3.26
N THR A 89 -8.74 -9.44 3.60
CA THR A 89 -9.00 -10.27 4.78
C THR A 89 -9.39 -11.67 4.34
N LEU A 90 -8.65 -12.66 4.82
CA LEU A 90 -8.98 -14.07 4.74
C LEU A 90 -9.71 -14.49 6.02
N GLU A 91 -10.88 -15.11 5.88
CA GLU A 91 -11.62 -15.73 6.99
C GLU A 91 -11.50 -17.25 6.96
N GLU A 92 -11.77 -17.88 8.10
CA GLU A 92 -11.74 -19.34 8.27
C GLU A 92 -10.38 -19.97 7.89
N VAL A 93 -9.28 -19.27 8.18
CA VAL A 93 -7.94 -19.78 7.91
C VAL A 93 -7.63 -20.94 8.87
N PRO A 94 -7.26 -22.14 8.37
CA PRO A 94 -7.03 -23.29 9.22
C PRO A 94 -5.90 -23.02 10.22
N PRO A 95 -5.98 -23.55 11.44
CA PRO A 95 -4.96 -23.32 12.45
C PRO A 95 -3.64 -23.98 12.08
N GLY A 96 -2.54 -23.34 12.49
CA GLY A 96 -1.19 -23.83 12.34
C GLY A 96 -0.24 -22.83 11.67
N PRO A 97 1.02 -23.26 11.47
CA PRO A 97 2.04 -22.44 10.82
C PRO A 97 1.83 -22.42 9.31
N TRP A 98 1.90 -21.23 8.72
CA TRP A 98 1.77 -21.03 7.28
C TRP A 98 2.90 -20.17 6.72
N ASN A 99 3.32 -20.47 5.50
CA ASN A 99 4.03 -19.53 4.65
C ASN A 99 2.98 -18.75 3.85
N LEU A 100 2.73 -17.50 4.21
CA LEU A 100 1.87 -16.61 3.46
C LEU A 100 2.70 -15.98 2.34
N LEU A 101 2.46 -16.40 1.10
CA LEU A 101 3.07 -15.84 -0.10
C LEU A 101 2.15 -14.75 -0.67
N TYR A 102 2.52 -13.49 -0.51
CA TYR A 102 1.85 -12.36 -1.13
C TYR A 102 2.56 -11.99 -2.42
N ARG A 103 1.82 -11.87 -3.52
CA ARG A 103 2.36 -11.61 -4.86
C ARG A 103 1.59 -10.49 -5.54
N TRP A 104 2.30 -9.55 -6.16
CA TRP A 104 1.71 -8.41 -6.88
C TRP A 104 2.58 -8.04 -8.09
N PHE A 105 2.04 -7.22 -9.00
CA PHE A 105 2.81 -6.68 -10.11
C PHE A 105 3.39 -5.31 -9.71
N ASP A 106 4.71 -5.23 -9.62
CA ASP A 106 5.44 -4.01 -9.28
C ASP A 106 5.67 -3.20 -10.56
N ILE A 107 4.99 -2.06 -10.65
CA ILE A 107 5.04 -1.21 -11.84
C ILE A 107 6.39 -0.50 -12.01
N GLU A 108 7.15 -0.30 -10.93
CA GLU A 108 8.48 0.30 -11.00
C GLU A 108 9.51 -0.71 -11.52
N ALA A 109 9.38 -1.98 -11.08
CA ALA A 109 10.20 -3.08 -11.55
C ALA A 109 9.78 -3.61 -12.94
N ASP A 110 8.54 -3.35 -13.37
CA ASP A 110 7.90 -3.94 -14.56
C ASP A 110 7.93 -5.49 -14.53
N ASP A 111 7.74 -6.06 -13.34
CA ASP A 111 7.75 -7.51 -13.11
C ASP A 111 6.87 -7.88 -11.90
N TRP A 112 6.63 -9.18 -11.72
CA TRP A 112 5.98 -9.70 -10.54
C TRP A 112 6.95 -9.73 -9.35
N THR A 113 6.50 -9.17 -8.23
CA THR A 113 7.20 -9.19 -6.95
C THR A 113 6.45 -10.08 -5.96
N GLU A 114 7.20 -10.69 -5.03
CA GLU A 114 6.63 -11.53 -3.97
C GLU A 114 7.25 -11.26 -2.61
N ARG A 115 6.46 -11.51 -1.56
CA ARG A 115 6.86 -11.50 -0.16
C ARG A 115 6.32 -12.72 0.55
N VAL A 116 7.17 -13.35 1.35
CA VAL A 116 6.79 -14.49 2.20
C VAL A 116 6.77 -14.03 3.64
N LEU A 117 5.62 -14.15 4.29
CA LEU A 117 5.46 -13.95 5.72
C LEU A 117 5.25 -15.29 6.41
N GLN A 118 5.90 -15.48 7.55
CA GLN A 118 5.62 -16.63 8.41
C GLN A 118 4.57 -16.22 9.42
N ILE A 119 3.41 -16.88 9.38
CA ILE A 119 2.29 -16.63 10.29
C ILE A 119 1.93 -17.90 11.04
N ASP A 120 1.39 -17.75 12.25
CA ASP A 120 0.87 -18.86 13.06
C ASP A 120 -0.57 -18.55 13.43
N VAL A 121 -1.51 -19.30 12.87
CA VAL A 121 -2.94 -19.07 13.05
C VAL A 121 -3.44 -19.92 14.22
N PRO A 122 -4.00 -19.31 15.28
CA PRO A 122 -4.48 -20.05 16.44
C PRO A 122 -5.73 -20.88 16.10
N ASP A 123 -5.90 -21.99 16.81
CA ASP A 123 -7.14 -22.77 16.75
C ASP A 123 -8.22 -22.11 17.62
N VAL A 124 -9.23 -21.52 16.97
CA VAL A 124 -10.44 -20.98 17.61
C VAL A 124 -11.70 -21.71 17.15
N GLY A 125 -11.56 -22.91 16.54
CA GLY A 125 -12.67 -23.71 16.03
C GLY A 125 -13.18 -23.29 14.64
N GLN A 126 -12.36 -22.58 13.86
CA GLN A 126 -12.65 -22.22 12.48
C GLN A 126 -12.52 -23.42 11.52
N GLY A 127 -13.08 -23.28 10.31
CA GLY A 127 -13.06 -24.26 9.23
C GLY A 127 -11.69 -24.48 8.58
N TYR A 128 -11.68 -25.32 7.55
CA TYR A 128 -10.45 -25.78 6.87
C TYR A 128 -10.22 -25.14 5.49
N GLU A 129 -11.05 -24.20 5.06
CA GLU A 129 -10.91 -23.53 3.76
C GLU A 129 -10.97 -22.00 3.95
N PRO A 130 -9.85 -21.28 3.71
CA PRO A 130 -9.82 -19.83 3.69
C PRO A 130 -10.76 -19.25 2.64
N VAL A 131 -11.49 -18.20 3.01
CA VAL A 131 -12.35 -17.44 2.10
C VAL A 131 -11.95 -15.98 2.13
N VAL A 132 -11.86 -15.34 0.95
CA VAL A 132 -11.71 -13.88 0.87
C VAL A 132 -13.01 -13.24 1.35
N ALA A 133 -12.96 -12.56 2.50
CA ALA A 133 -14.14 -12.03 3.15
C ALA A 133 -14.32 -10.52 2.91
N LEU A 134 -13.24 -9.75 2.95
CA LEU A 134 -13.26 -8.30 2.80
C LEU A 134 -12.06 -7.83 1.98
N GLN A 135 -12.31 -6.82 1.15
CA GLN A 135 -11.31 -6.08 0.39
C GLN A 135 -11.50 -4.60 0.71
N ASN A 136 -10.42 -3.89 0.99
CA ASN A 136 -10.45 -2.45 1.16
C ASN A 136 -9.35 -1.80 0.34
N THR A 137 -9.72 -0.71 -0.31
CA THR A 137 -8.82 0.13 -1.12
C THR A 137 -8.90 1.51 -0.51
N GLU A 138 -8.00 1.81 0.42
CA GLU A 138 -7.92 3.14 1.01
C GLU A 138 -6.87 3.97 0.29
N GLY A 139 -7.31 5.16 -0.14
CA GLY A 139 -6.42 6.23 -0.53
C GLY A 139 -5.97 6.16 -1.98
N CYS A 140 -6.56 7.02 -2.81
CA CYS A 140 -5.68 7.88 -3.59
C CYS A 140 -5.18 8.93 -2.59
N LEU A 141 -4.09 8.64 -1.88
CA LEU A 141 -3.65 9.46 -0.75
C LEU A 141 -3.27 10.88 -1.18
N GLU A 142 -2.87 11.05 -2.43
CA GLU A 142 -2.83 12.32 -3.15
C GLU A 142 -2.66 11.97 -4.65
N SER A 143 -3.53 12.47 -5.53
CA SER A 143 -3.19 12.54 -6.95
C SER A 143 -2.18 13.67 -7.10
N ALA A 144 -0.93 13.45 -6.72
CA ALA A 144 0.12 14.39 -7.04
C ALA A 144 0.17 14.43 -8.57
N SER A 145 -0.24 15.57 -9.14
CA SER A 145 0.35 15.96 -10.42
C SER A 145 1.85 15.82 -10.18
N ALA A 146 2.56 15.04 -11.00
CA ALA A 146 4.01 14.92 -10.90
C ALA A 146 4.59 16.30 -10.56
N PRO A 147 5.47 16.42 -9.55
CA PRO A 147 5.88 17.70 -9.00
C PRO A 147 6.15 18.69 -10.13
N GLY A 148 5.46 19.83 -10.05
CA GLY A 148 5.14 20.70 -11.18
C GLY A 148 6.26 20.85 -12.21
N GLU A 149 5.82 20.80 -13.46
CA GLU A 149 6.44 21.24 -14.71
C GLU A 149 7.13 22.62 -14.60
N GLY A 150 8.23 22.70 -13.85
CA GLY A 150 9.12 23.87 -13.77
C GLY A 150 10.49 23.60 -14.37
N GLN A 151 10.80 22.34 -14.67
CA GLN A 151 12.01 21.95 -15.35
C GLN A 151 11.58 21.07 -16.51
N GLU A 152 11.52 21.67 -17.71
CA GLU A 152 11.32 20.91 -18.94
C GLU A 152 12.29 19.72 -18.93
N PRO A 153 11.81 18.46 -19.00
CA PRO A 153 12.71 17.38 -19.30
C PRO A 153 13.34 17.72 -20.64
N GLU A 154 14.68 17.81 -20.67
CA GLU A 154 15.48 17.84 -21.89
C GLU A 154 14.77 16.96 -22.91
N PRO A 155 14.38 17.49 -24.09
CA PRO A 155 13.50 16.78 -24.98
C PRO A 155 14.12 15.41 -25.23
N MET A 156 13.37 14.34 -24.91
CA MET A 156 13.58 13.01 -25.50
C MET A 156 13.29 13.11 -27.00
N SER A 157 14.05 13.95 -27.69
CA SER A 157 14.16 13.97 -29.12
C SER A 157 14.75 12.62 -29.51
N THR A 158 14.01 11.94 -30.40
CA THR A 158 14.53 10.92 -31.31
C THR A 158 14.80 9.49 -30.79
N ARG A 159 13.85 8.86 -30.07
CA ARG A 159 13.81 7.37 -30.07
C ARG A 159 12.48 6.70 -30.40
N TRP A 160 11.35 7.37 -30.30
CA TRP A 160 10.07 6.77 -30.72
C TRP A 160 9.95 6.52 -32.23
N GLY A 161 10.63 7.33 -33.05
CA GLY A 161 10.72 7.08 -34.50
C GLY A 161 11.59 5.86 -34.86
N THR A 162 12.63 5.59 -34.07
CA THR A 162 13.57 4.48 -34.29
C THR A 162 12.97 3.13 -33.93
N ILE A 163 12.15 3.08 -32.87
CA ILE A 163 11.46 1.85 -32.44
C ILE A 163 10.44 1.40 -33.50
N LYS A 164 9.70 2.32 -34.12
CA LYS A 164 8.72 1.97 -35.18
C LYS A 164 9.36 1.45 -36.48
N ALA A 165 10.65 1.70 -36.71
CA ALA A 165 11.37 1.22 -37.89
C ALA A 165 11.92 -0.21 -37.73
N MET A 166 12.02 -0.74 -36.50
CA MET A 166 12.49 -2.11 -36.24
C MET A 166 11.38 -3.17 -36.35
N TYR A 167 10.11 -2.77 -36.35
CA TYR A 167 8.94 -3.65 -36.44
C TYR A 167 8.18 -3.54 -37.78
N ARG A 168 8.88 -3.18 -38.87
CA ARG A 168 8.37 -3.24 -40.25
C ARG A 168 9.29 -4.05 -41.14
#